data_AF-A0AA36UTW1-F1
#
_entry.id   AF-A0AA36UTW1-F1
#
_cell.length_a   1.000
_cell.length_b   1.000
_cell.length_c   1.000
_cell.angle_alpha   90.00
_cell.angle_beta   90.00
_cell.angle_gamma   90.00
#
_symmetry.space_group_name_H-M   'P 1'
#
loop_
_entity.id
_entity.type
_entity.pdbx_description
1 polymer ?
#
loop_
_entity_poly.entity_id
_entity_poly.type
_entity_poly.pdbx_seq_one_letter_code
_entity_poly.pdbx_strand_id
1 'polypeptide(L)'
;MPLAFQTHLLSFNGRSHTVREIADDSFRLSEEIRPPDFAQSIDEHILSLVRSERESLEQVDIKGNLCVLLPSSVDKSLLKALISELSIFVGQTVNTEIYFYPYGQAAFLMALNRINREVNETQATWILAIEVTSDVEGHVKPQSSIILTKCFFRHSGLVPDVVRIDLDAKQQRIAVDKVFKQLGVSCEHPLSQLYLSVNEEEPQWLNSMQFLSPWVTDQTQYQFVDIKLGGLGACGGVLKALVIDELQRSSPCPDFHVLQADIEPDGYAVGVIYNWRSE
;
A
#
# COMPACT_ATOMS: atom_id res chain seq x y z
N MET A 1 16.37 9.59 1.31
CA MET A 1 17.14 8.83 0.30
C MET A 1 16.16 8.18 -0.66
N PRO A 2 16.51 7.94 -1.93
CA PRO A 2 15.57 7.40 -2.91
C PRO A 2 15.28 5.92 -2.63
N LEU A 3 14.02 5.60 -2.46
CA LEU A 3 13.49 4.26 -2.35
C LEU A 3 13.33 3.66 -3.75
N ALA A 4 13.77 2.41 -3.88
CA ALA A 4 13.47 1.55 -5.01
C ALA A 4 12.78 0.29 -4.51
N PHE A 5 12.04 -0.36 -5.40
CA PHE A 5 11.25 -1.54 -5.07
C PHE A 5 11.60 -2.70 -6.00
N GLN A 6 11.56 -3.90 -5.44
CA GLN A 6 11.66 -5.15 -6.19
C GLN A 6 10.53 -6.06 -5.73
N THR A 7 9.49 -6.16 -6.56
CA THR A 7 8.33 -7.00 -6.27
C THR A 7 8.65 -8.46 -6.59
N HIS A 8 8.35 -9.34 -5.64
CA HIS A 8 8.60 -10.78 -5.74
C HIS A 8 7.31 -11.58 -5.82
N LEU A 9 6.25 -11.11 -5.15
CA LEU A 9 4.91 -11.66 -5.24
C LEU A 9 3.93 -10.52 -5.38
N LEU A 10 3.01 -10.65 -6.31
CA LEU A 10 1.87 -9.78 -6.46
C LEU A 10 0.74 -10.66 -6.99
N SER A 11 -0.15 -11.06 -6.09
CA SER A 11 -1.21 -12.03 -6.36
C SER A 11 -2.55 -11.43 -5.99
N PHE A 12 -3.49 -11.45 -6.93
CA PHE A 12 -4.88 -11.06 -6.73
C PHE A 12 -5.78 -12.23 -7.09
N ASN A 13 -6.66 -12.62 -6.17
CA ASN A 13 -7.59 -13.74 -6.33
C ASN A 13 -6.87 -15.04 -6.75
N GLY A 14 -5.67 -15.26 -6.22
CA GLY A 14 -4.81 -16.42 -6.52
C GLY A 14 -4.16 -16.40 -7.90
N ARG A 15 -4.13 -15.25 -8.59
CA ARG A 15 -3.43 -15.06 -9.86
C ARG A 15 -2.26 -14.10 -9.67
N SER A 16 -1.08 -14.53 -10.09
CA SER A 16 0.10 -13.67 -10.11
C SER A 16 0.02 -12.64 -11.22
N HIS A 17 0.48 -11.44 -10.92
CA HIS A 17 0.56 -10.30 -11.83
C HIS A 17 1.89 -9.58 -11.64
N THR A 18 2.24 -8.72 -12.59
CA THR A 18 3.38 -7.82 -12.49
C THR A 18 2.93 -6.37 -12.28
N VAL A 19 3.79 -5.56 -11.66
CA VAL A 19 3.52 -4.11 -11.51
C VAL A 19 3.34 -3.44 -12.87
N ARG A 20 4.12 -3.86 -13.88
CA ARG A 20 4.01 -3.34 -15.25
C ARG A 20 2.66 -3.62 -15.90
N GLU A 21 2.13 -4.83 -15.74
CA GLU A 21 0.78 -5.15 -16.23
C GLU A 21 -0.26 -4.24 -15.59
N ILE A 22 -0.17 -3.99 -14.29
CA ILE A 22 -1.13 -3.16 -13.56
C ILE A 22 -1.00 -1.68 -13.90
N ALA A 23 0.23 -1.22 -14.14
CA ALA A 23 0.52 0.14 -14.56
C ALA A 23 -0.07 0.47 -15.96
N ASP A 24 -0.40 -0.55 -16.77
CA ASP A 24 -1.09 -0.35 -18.03
C ASP A 24 -2.52 0.17 -17.82
N ASP A 25 -2.92 1.18 -18.59
CA ASP A 25 -4.26 1.77 -18.53
C ASP A 25 -5.37 0.86 -19.05
N SER A 26 -5.03 -0.11 -19.89
CA SER A 26 -5.94 -1.13 -20.40
C SER A 26 -6.17 -2.28 -19.41
N PHE A 27 -5.34 -2.42 -18.37
CA PHE A 27 -5.46 -3.53 -17.41
C PHE A 27 -6.79 -3.49 -16.67
N ARG A 28 -7.48 -4.62 -16.62
CA ARG A 28 -8.67 -4.82 -15.79
C ARG A 28 -8.54 -6.17 -15.10
N LEU A 29 -8.79 -6.21 -13.80
CA LEU A 29 -8.82 -7.46 -13.07
C LEU A 29 -10.03 -8.27 -13.55
N SER A 30 -9.78 -9.50 -13.99
CA SER A 30 -10.85 -10.41 -14.42
C SER A 30 -11.79 -10.71 -13.26
N GLU A 31 -13.10 -10.60 -13.47
CA GLU A 31 -14.16 -10.95 -12.50
C GLU A 31 -14.27 -12.46 -12.20
N GLU A 32 -13.28 -13.28 -12.58
CA GLU A 32 -13.30 -14.72 -12.31
C GLU A 32 -13.02 -14.97 -10.83
N ILE A 33 -14.10 -14.79 -10.08
CA ILE A 33 -14.25 -14.95 -8.66
C ILE A 33 -14.49 -16.44 -8.42
N ARG A 34 -13.50 -17.16 -7.90
CA ARG A 34 -13.80 -18.41 -7.21
C ARG A 34 -14.56 -18.03 -5.94
N PRO A 35 -15.79 -18.50 -5.73
CA PRO A 35 -16.47 -18.23 -4.47
C PRO A 35 -15.60 -18.79 -3.33
N PRO A 36 -15.43 -18.05 -2.23
CA PRO A 36 -14.74 -18.59 -1.07
C PRO A 36 -15.59 -19.73 -0.50
N ASP A 37 -14.96 -20.69 0.18
CA ASP A 37 -15.71 -21.57 1.07
C ASP A 37 -16.29 -20.68 2.19
N PHE A 38 -17.60 -20.40 2.12
CA PHE A 38 -18.36 -19.42 2.92
C PHE A 38 -18.38 -19.67 4.45
N ALA A 39 -17.53 -20.58 4.97
CA ALA A 39 -17.55 -21.02 6.37
C ALA A 39 -16.37 -20.49 7.21
N GLN A 40 -15.39 -19.80 6.63
CA GLN A 40 -14.17 -19.38 7.33
C GLN A 40 -14.17 -17.89 7.69
N SER A 41 -13.61 -17.56 8.86
CA SER A 41 -13.44 -16.15 9.30
C SER A 41 -12.41 -15.41 8.42
N ILE A 42 -12.40 -14.06 8.47
CA ILE A 42 -11.37 -13.24 7.80
C ILE A 42 -9.96 -13.68 8.23
N ASP A 43 -9.77 -13.92 9.53
CA ASP A 43 -8.49 -14.32 10.09
C ASP A 43 -8.00 -15.68 9.55
N GLU A 44 -8.91 -16.64 9.42
CA GLU A 44 -8.62 -17.94 8.80
C GLU A 44 -8.28 -17.81 7.31
N HIS A 45 -8.98 -16.94 6.58
CA HIS A 45 -8.67 -16.67 5.18
C HIS A 45 -7.31 -16.00 4.99
N ILE A 46 -6.93 -15.05 5.85
CA ILE A 46 -5.61 -14.43 5.84
C ILE A 46 -4.52 -15.49 6.01
N LEU A 47 -4.67 -16.39 6.99
CA LEU A 47 -3.72 -17.50 7.18
C LEU A 47 -3.70 -18.46 6.00
N SER A 48 -4.88 -18.79 5.47
CA SER A 48 -5.02 -19.65 4.29
C SER A 48 -4.30 -19.08 3.08
N LEU A 49 -4.43 -17.76 2.84
CA LEU A 49 -3.78 -17.06 1.74
C LEU A 49 -2.25 -17.08 1.86
N VAL A 50 -1.72 -16.80 3.06
CA VAL A 50 -0.27 -16.90 3.31
C VAL A 50 0.23 -18.33 3.08
N ARG A 51 -0.53 -19.34 3.52
CA ARG A 51 -0.21 -20.75 3.31
C ARG A 51 -0.28 -21.16 1.84
N SER A 52 -1.25 -20.66 1.07
CA SER A 52 -1.38 -20.97 -0.35
C SER A 52 -0.22 -20.42 -1.18
N GLU A 53 0.40 -19.32 -0.72
CA GLU A 53 1.56 -18.71 -1.37
C GLU A 53 2.90 -19.15 -0.75
N ARG A 54 2.89 -20.17 0.12
CA ARG A 54 4.09 -20.62 0.85
C ARG A 54 5.26 -20.92 -0.08
N GLU A 55 5.03 -21.66 -1.18
CA GLU A 55 6.09 -22.01 -2.13
C GLU A 55 6.74 -20.75 -2.73
N SER A 56 5.91 -19.76 -3.13
CA SER A 56 6.37 -18.47 -3.64
C SER A 56 7.20 -17.71 -2.60
N LEU A 57 6.74 -17.71 -1.34
CA LEU A 57 7.38 -17.00 -0.23
C LEU A 57 8.71 -17.67 0.19
N GLU A 58 8.78 -19.00 0.21
CA GLU A 58 9.99 -19.76 0.55
C GLU A 58 11.10 -19.63 -0.49
N GLN A 59 10.75 -19.45 -1.77
CA GLN A 59 11.71 -19.21 -2.84
C GLN A 59 12.40 -17.84 -2.71
N VAL A 60 11.80 -16.91 -1.98
CA VAL A 60 12.33 -15.59 -1.75
C VAL A 60 13.17 -15.64 -0.48
N ASP A 61 14.49 -15.47 -0.61
CA ASP A 61 15.44 -15.43 0.51
C ASP A 61 15.24 -14.14 1.34
N ILE A 62 14.16 -14.10 2.15
CA ILE A 62 13.76 -12.95 2.97
C ILE A 62 14.76 -12.81 4.12
N LYS A 63 15.78 -11.99 3.88
CA LYS A 63 16.78 -11.58 4.88
C LYS A 63 16.53 -10.14 5.32
N GLY A 64 16.50 -9.92 6.63
CA GLY A 64 16.29 -8.60 7.26
C GLY A 64 14.86 -8.38 7.74
N ASN A 65 14.55 -7.14 8.10
CA ASN A 65 13.29 -6.78 8.75
C ASN A 65 12.09 -6.81 7.79
N LEU A 66 10.95 -7.27 8.30
CA LEU A 66 9.70 -7.44 7.56
C LEU A 66 8.59 -6.57 8.14
N CYS A 67 8.03 -5.68 7.33
CA CYS A 67 6.79 -4.96 7.62
C CYS A 67 5.62 -5.74 7.04
N VAL A 68 4.68 -6.16 7.89
CA VAL A 68 3.47 -6.88 7.49
C VAL A 68 2.29 -5.91 7.57
N LEU A 69 1.70 -5.59 6.41
CA LEU A 69 0.54 -4.72 6.29
C LEU A 69 -0.73 -5.58 6.28
N LEU A 70 -1.67 -5.26 7.15
CA LEU A 70 -2.86 -6.08 7.39
C LEU A 70 -4.13 -5.22 7.40
N PRO A 71 -5.33 -5.84 7.27
CA PRO A 71 -6.61 -5.17 7.48
C PRO A 71 -6.69 -4.47 8.85
N SER A 72 -7.66 -3.59 9.07
CA SER A 72 -7.77 -2.81 10.32
C SER A 72 -8.34 -3.61 11.51
N SER A 73 -9.02 -4.73 11.24
CA SER A 73 -9.80 -5.53 12.19
C SER A 73 -9.10 -6.82 12.65
N VAL A 74 -7.77 -6.80 12.80
CA VAL A 74 -6.99 -8.00 13.14
C VAL A 74 -6.89 -8.22 14.65
N ASP A 75 -7.10 -9.46 15.11
CA ASP A 75 -6.96 -9.81 16.50
C ASP A 75 -5.53 -10.28 16.89
N LYS A 76 -5.28 -10.41 18.20
CA LYS A 76 -3.97 -10.88 18.70
C LYS A 76 -3.68 -12.35 18.40
N SER A 77 -4.71 -13.16 18.16
CA SER A 77 -4.56 -14.59 17.89
C SER A 77 -4.04 -14.81 16.47
N LEU A 78 -4.57 -14.09 15.49
CA LEU A 78 -4.09 -14.05 14.12
C LEU A 78 -2.64 -13.56 14.06
N LEU A 79 -2.30 -12.47 14.77
CA LEU A 79 -0.91 -11.97 14.80
C LEU A 79 0.08 -13.05 15.26
N LYS A 80 -0.27 -13.82 16.30
CA LYS A 80 0.57 -14.93 16.78
C LYS A 80 0.68 -16.06 15.74
N ALA A 81 -0.42 -16.40 15.09
CA ALA A 81 -0.44 -17.42 14.06
C ALA A 81 0.40 -17.00 12.84
N LEU A 82 0.30 -15.74 12.41
CA LEU A 82 1.13 -15.16 11.36
C LEU A 82 2.60 -15.18 11.75
N ILE A 83 2.99 -14.76 12.97
CA ILE A 83 4.39 -14.86 13.42
C ILE A 83 4.91 -16.29 13.26
N SER A 84 4.12 -17.29 13.65
CA SER A 84 4.50 -18.70 13.51
C SER A 84 4.67 -19.11 12.04
N GLU A 85 3.75 -18.75 11.15
CA GLU A 85 3.83 -19.07 9.73
C GLU A 85 4.99 -18.35 9.03
N LEU A 86 5.14 -17.04 9.27
CA LEU A 86 6.19 -16.22 8.67
C LEU A 86 7.59 -16.67 9.12
N SER A 87 7.74 -17.13 10.37
CA SER A 87 9.03 -17.58 10.91
C SER A 87 9.65 -18.77 10.18
N ILE A 88 8.87 -19.46 9.35
CA ILE A 88 9.31 -20.61 8.54
C ILE A 88 10.17 -20.15 7.36
N PHE A 89 9.80 -19.02 6.72
CA PHE A 89 10.44 -18.54 5.50
C PHE A 89 11.17 -17.21 5.65
N VAL A 90 10.94 -16.48 6.74
CA VAL A 90 11.79 -15.34 7.11
C VAL A 90 13.09 -15.87 7.69
N GLY A 91 14.21 -15.57 7.04
CA GLY A 91 15.52 -16.02 7.46
C GLY A 91 15.82 -15.61 8.90
N GLN A 92 16.12 -16.60 9.76
CA GLN A 92 16.48 -16.38 11.15
C GLN A 92 17.90 -15.82 11.25
N THR A 93 18.04 -14.51 11.03
CA THR A 93 19.26 -13.79 11.37
C THR A 93 19.10 -13.14 12.74
N VAL A 94 20.23 -12.87 13.42
CA VAL A 94 20.26 -12.43 14.83
C VAL A 94 19.44 -11.17 15.12
N ASN A 95 19.07 -10.39 14.09
CA ASN A 95 18.35 -9.13 14.22
C ASN A 95 17.09 -9.03 13.33
N THR A 96 16.52 -10.14 12.87
CA THR A 96 15.29 -10.08 12.05
C THR A 96 14.09 -9.71 12.92
N GLU A 97 13.51 -8.53 12.70
CA GLU A 97 12.26 -8.08 13.34
C GLU A 97 11.08 -8.11 12.36
N ILE A 98 9.89 -8.48 12.87
CA ILE A 98 8.62 -8.46 12.14
C ILE A 98 7.72 -7.39 12.76
N TYR A 99 7.34 -6.39 11.97
CA TYR A 99 6.48 -5.28 12.40
C TYR A 99 5.10 -5.40 11.75
N PHE A 100 4.05 -5.40 12.56
CA PHE A 100 2.67 -5.49 12.07
C PHE A 100 2.01 -4.11 12.00
N TYR A 101 1.33 -3.84 10.88
CA TYR A 101 0.61 -2.62 10.59
C TYR A 101 -0.86 -2.94 10.23
N PRO A 102 -1.70 -3.24 11.22
CA PRO A 102 -3.13 -3.55 11.03
C PRO A 102 -3.94 -2.26 10.87
N TYR A 103 -3.73 -1.54 9.77
CA TYR A 103 -4.34 -0.23 9.54
C TYR A 103 -5.12 -0.17 8.23
N GLY A 104 -5.46 -1.34 7.65
CA GLY A 104 -6.21 -1.43 6.40
C GLY A 104 -5.54 -0.60 5.31
N GLN A 105 -6.31 0.24 4.63
CA GLN A 105 -5.84 1.04 3.51
C GLN A 105 -4.67 1.96 3.85
N ALA A 106 -4.62 2.48 5.07
CA ALA A 106 -3.55 3.37 5.51
C ALA A 106 -2.26 2.64 5.90
N ALA A 107 -2.24 1.30 5.93
CA ALA A 107 -1.14 0.50 6.50
C ALA A 107 0.23 0.82 5.90
N PHE A 108 0.33 0.98 4.58
CA PHE A 108 1.61 1.28 3.94
C PHE A 108 2.18 2.64 4.35
N LEU A 109 1.36 3.71 4.28
CA LEU A 109 1.85 5.04 4.62
C LEU A 109 2.10 5.20 6.13
N MET A 110 1.34 4.49 6.97
CA MET A 110 1.63 4.37 8.40
C MET A 110 2.97 3.66 8.66
N ALA A 111 3.34 2.68 7.83
CA ALA A 111 4.61 1.98 7.89
C ALA A 111 5.79 2.75 7.28
N LEU A 112 5.54 3.73 6.41
CA LEU A 112 6.55 4.38 5.56
C LEU A 112 7.74 4.95 6.35
N ASN A 113 7.48 5.60 7.49
CA ASN A 113 8.56 6.13 8.34
C ASN A 113 9.44 5.02 8.92
N ARG A 114 8.85 3.88 9.30
CA ARG A 114 9.64 2.73 9.74
C ARG A 114 10.38 2.13 8.56
N ILE A 115 9.72 1.86 7.44
CA ILE A 115 10.36 1.33 6.23
C ILE A 115 11.58 2.17 5.85
N ASN A 116 11.45 3.49 5.83
CA ASN A 116 12.56 4.40 5.60
C ASN A 116 13.70 4.20 6.61
N ARG A 117 13.40 4.13 7.92
CA ARG A 117 14.44 3.93 8.94
C ARG A 117 15.12 2.56 8.77
N GLU A 118 14.36 1.49 8.59
CA GLU A 118 14.92 0.15 8.42
C GLU A 118 15.81 0.09 7.18
N VAL A 119 15.35 0.62 6.04
CA VAL A 119 16.17 0.69 4.82
C VAL A 119 17.45 1.50 5.05
N ASN A 120 17.44 2.55 5.87
CA ASN A 120 18.65 3.28 6.26
C ASN A 120 19.63 2.43 7.09
N GLU A 121 19.11 1.63 8.02
CA GLU A 121 19.94 0.85 8.95
C GLU A 121 20.49 -0.44 8.32
N THR A 122 19.68 -1.12 7.50
CA THR A 122 19.98 -2.46 6.99
C THR A 122 20.20 -2.53 5.47
N GLN A 123 20.10 -1.40 4.77
CA GLN A 123 20.09 -1.26 3.30
C GLN A 123 18.84 -1.79 2.59
N ALA A 124 18.01 -2.60 3.25
CA ALA A 124 16.77 -3.09 2.68
C ALA A 124 15.77 -3.57 3.76
N THR A 125 14.48 -3.40 3.47
CA THR A 125 13.39 -3.97 4.26
C THR A 125 12.38 -4.65 3.35
N TRP A 126 11.78 -5.72 3.86
CA TRP A 126 10.71 -6.43 3.19
C TRP A 126 9.35 -5.90 3.60
N ILE A 127 8.41 -5.90 2.65
CA ILE A 127 7.03 -5.49 2.88
C ILE A 127 6.16 -6.64 2.39
N LEU A 128 5.35 -7.18 3.28
CA LEU A 128 4.32 -8.17 2.97
C LEU A 128 2.96 -7.53 3.25
N ALA A 129 2.22 -7.17 2.22
CA ALA A 129 0.86 -6.69 2.35
C ALA A 129 -0.12 -7.83 2.09
N ILE A 130 -1.13 -7.95 2.94
CA ILE A 130 -2.16 -8.98 2.85
C ILE A 130 -3.52 -8.30 3.03
N GLU A 131 -4.45 -8.59 2.13
CA GLU A 131 -5.83 -8.13 2.22
C GLU A 131 -6.81 -9.25 1.89
N VAL A 132 -7.88 -9.34 2.67
CA VAL A 132 -9.03 -10.20 2.39
C VAL A 132 -10.26 -9.32 2.57
N THR A 133 -10.90 -8.97 1.45
CA THR A 133 -12.03 -8.05 1.48
C THR A 133 -13.22 -8.69 2.18
N SER A 134 -13.94 -7.93 2.99
CA SER A 134 -15.24 -8.33 3.52
C SER A 134 -16.37 -7.43 3.03
N ASP A 135 -17.61 -7.88 3.15
CA ASP A 135 -18.76 -6.98 3.11
C ASP A 135 -18.96 -6.25 4.44
N VAL A 136 -19.98 -5.38 4.49
CA VAL A 136 -20.34 -4.57 5.66
C VAL A 136 -20.81 -5.44 6.83
N GLU A 137 -21.30 -6.65 6.54
CA GLU A 137 -21.73 -7.64 7.53
C GLU A 137 -20.56 -8.52 8.01
N GLY A 138 -19.35 -8.29 7.48
CA GLY A 138 -18.14 -9.03 7.81
C GLY A 138 -17.99 -10.36 7.08
N HIS A 139 -18.85 -10.65 6.10
CA HIS A 139 -18.69 -11.85 5.27
C HIS A 139 -17.53 -11.66 4.30
N VAL A 140 -16.69 -12.69 4.22
CA VAL A 140 -15.54 -12.70 3.32
C VAL A 140 -16.01 -12.63 1.88
N LYS A 141 -15.55 -11.61 1.18
CA LYS A 141 -15.65 -11.53 -0.28
C LYS A 141 -14.53 -12.37 -0.89
N PRO A 142 -14.73 -12.89 -2.10
CA PRO A 142 -13.72 -13.67 -2.81
C PRO A 142 -12.49 -12.86 -3.24
N GLN A 143 -12.48 -11.56 -2.97
CA GLN A 143 -11.37 -10.70 -3.27
C GLN A 143 -10.29 -10.84 -2.19
N SER A 144 -9.14 -11.38 -2.60
CA SER A 144 -7.97 -11.54 -1.74
C SER A 144 -6.73 -11.07 -2.48
N SER A 145 -5.82 -10.42 -1.76
CA SER A 145 -4.63 -9.81 -2.33
C SER A 145 -3.44 -10.05 -1.42
N ILE A 146 -2.30 -10.35 -2.02
CA ILE A 146 -1.04 -10.48 -1.30
C ILE A 146 0.11 -9.95 -2.16
N ILE A 147 0.93 -9.11 -1.54
CA ILE A 147 2.07 -8.45 -2.20
C ILE A 147 3.29 -8.64 -1.32
N LEU A 148 4.34 -9.26 -1.86
CA LEU A 148 5.68 -9.27 -1.27
C LEU A 148 6.60 -8.40 -2.14
N THR A 149 7.15 -7.37 -1.54
CA THR A 149 8.13 -6.50 -2.20
C THR A 149 9.29 -6.18 -1.29
N LYS A 150 10.48 -6.06 -1.87
CA LYS A 150 11.68 -5.60 -1.20
C LYS A 150 11.85 -4.11 -1.48
N CYS A 151 11.94 -3.32 -0.42
CA CYS A 151 12.27 -1.90 -0.49
C CYS A 151 13.74 -1.71 -0.12
N PHE A 152 14.48 -0.91 -0.88
CA PHE A 152 15.91 -0.68 -0.67
C PHE A 152 16.32 0.69 -1.21
N PHE A 153 17.50 1.16 -0.85
CA PHE A 153 18.05 2.38 -1.43
C PHE A 153 18.75 2.14 -2.75
N ARG A 154 18.56 3.11 -3.64
CA ARG A 154 19.29 3.20 -4.90
C ARG A 154 19.64 4.66 -5.19
N HIS A 155 20.55 4.88 -6.13
CA HIS A 155 20.91 6.22 -6.60
C HIS A 155 19.72 6.98 -7.20
N SER A 156 18.76 6.25 -7.78
CA SER A 156 17.53 6.79 -8.35
C SER A 156 16.27 6.09 -7.84
N GLY A 157 15.22 6.86 -7.56
CA GLY A 157 13.97 6.33 -7.02
C GLY A 157 13.08 7.38 -6.37
N LEU A 158 12.04 6.88 -5.68
CA LEU A 158 11.06 7.69 -4.99
C LEU A 158 11.62 8.26 -3.69
N VAL A 159 11.50 9.58 -3.53
CA VAL A 159 11.86 10.28 -2.30
C VAL A 159 10.56 10.70 -1.61
N PRO A 160 10.15 10.03 -0.53
CA PRO A 160 9.08 10.54 0.32
C PRO A 160 9.59 11.80 1.02
N ASP A 161 9.00 12.94 0.70
CA ASP A 161 9.47 14.25 1.19
C ASP A 161 8.60 14.73 2.36
N VAL A 162 7.29 14.81 2.12
CA VAL A 162 6.32 15.29 3.11
C VAL A 162 5.36 14.17 3.44
N VAL A 163 5.40 13.66 4.68
CA VAL A 163 4.39 12.73 5.21
C VAL A 163 3.52 13.45 6.22
N ARG A 164 2.20 13.32 6.10
CA ARG A 164 1.21 13.87 7.04
C ARG A 164 0.24 12.77 7.46
N ILE A 165 0.07 12.64 8.77
CA ILE A 165 -0.73 11.59 9.40
C ILE A 165 -1.69 12.28 10.37
N ASP A 166 -2.95 11.91 10.31
CA ASP A 166 -3.90 12.17 11.37
C ASP A 166 -4.47 10.85 11.91
N LEU A 167 -4.40 10.70 13.23
CA LEU A 167 -4.78 9.49 13.95
C LEU A 167 -6.18 9.58 14.57
N ASP A 168 -6.90 10.70 14.40
CA ASP A 168 -8.22 10.90 14.99
C ASP A 168 -9.31 10.17 14.19
N ALA A 169 -9.50 8.90 14.54
CA ALA A 169 -10.52 8.02 13.99
C ALA A 169 -11.97 8.50 14.24
N LYS A 170 -12.21 9.43 15.18
CA LYS A 170 -13.58 9.83 15.54
C LYS A 170 -14.16 10.91 14.64
N GLN A 171 -13.30 11.65 13.93
CA GLN A 171 -13.69 12.78 13.08
C GLN A 171 -12.97 12.72 11.74
N GLN A 172 -13.19 11.64 11.01
CA GLN A 172 -12.47 11.33 9.78
C GLN A 172 -12.47 12.46 8.75
N ARG A 173 -13.61 13.13 8.50
CA ARG A 173 -13.64 14.28 7.58
C ARG A 173 -12.66 15.39 7.99
N ILE A 174 -12.56 15.67 9.30
CA ILE A 174 -11.63 16.67 9.84
C ILE A 174 -10.19 16.17 9.73
N ALA A 175 -9.95 14.87 9.94
CA ALA A 175 -8.64 14.24 9.76
C ALA A 175 -8.16 14.36 8.30
N VAL A 176 -9.02 14.04 7.33
CA VAL A 176 -8.71 14.15 5.89
C VAL A 176 -8.46 15.61 5.51
N ASP A 177 -9.34 16.54 5.91
CA ASP A 177 -9.14 17.97 5.66
C ASP A 177 -7.81 18.48 6.21
N LYS A 178 -7.45 18.06 7.43
CA LYS A 178 -6.21 18.46 8.08
C LYS A 178 -4.99 17.91 7.34
N VAL A 179 -5.00 16.65 6.93
CA VAL A 179 -3.93 16.05 6.12
C VAL A 179 -3.77 16.79 4.80
N PHE A 180 -4.86 16.97 4.04
CA PHE A 180 -4.83 17.64 2.74
C PHE A 180 -4.41 19.11 2.85
N LYS A 181 -4.87 19.82 3.88
CA LYS A 181 -4.41 21.18 4.18
C LYS A 181 -2.92 21.24 4.50
N GLN A 182 -2.42 20.31 5.31
CA GLN A 182 -0.99 20.28 5.65
C GLN A 182 -0.12 19.91 4.44
N LEU A 183 -0.58 19.00 3.57
CA LEU A 183 0.09 18.67 2.32
C LEU A 183 0.09 19.87 1.37
N GLY A 184 -1.06 20.52 1.16
CA GLY A 184 -1.18 21.71 0.32
C GLY A 184 -0.33 22.89 0.79
N VAL A 185 -0.12 23.06 2.11
CA VAL A 185 0.82 24.08 2.63
C VAL A 185 2.29 23.69 2.40
N SER A 186 2.57 22.39 2.28
CA SER A 186 3.94 21.87 2.12
C SER A 186 4.33 21.67 0.65
N CYS A 187 3.39 21.75 -0.30
CA CYS A 187 3.70 21.70 -1.72
C CYS A 187 4.52 22.93 -2.12
N GLU A 188 5.56 22.71 -2.91
CA GLU A 188 6.39 23.78 -3.46
C GLU A 188 6.14 23.97 -4.97
N HIS A 189 5.64 22.92 -5.63
CA HIS A 189 5.46 22.84 -7.09
C HIS A 189 4.09 22.26 -7.43
N PRO A 190 3.57 22.49 -8.66
CA PRO A 190 2.37 21.83 -9.13
C PRO A 190 2.48 20.30 -9.06
N LEU A 191 1.38 19.64 -8.71
CA LEU A 191 1.31 18.19 -8.65
C LEU A 191 1.17 17.63 -10.07
N SER A 192 2.04 16.70 -10.44
CA SER A 192 1.94 16.00 -11.72
C SER A 192 0.89 14.90 -11.67
N GLN A 193 0.79 14.18 -10.54
CA GLN A 193 -0.16 13.08 -10.36
C GLN A 193 -0.74 13.02 -8.94
N LEU A 194 -1.98 12.55 -8.84
CA LEU A 194 -2.72 12.29 -7.61
C LEU A 194 -3.14 10.82 -7.55
N TYR A 195 -2.58 10.05 -6.62
CA TYR A 195 -2.96 8.66 -6.37
C TYR A 195 -3.87 8.60 -5.16
N LEU A 196 -5.16 8.50 -5.43
CA LEU A 196 -6.23 8.56 -4.45
C LEU A 196 -7.08 7.30 -4.54
N SER A 197 -7.76 6.93 -3.44
CA SER A 197 -8.66 5.78 -3.45
C SER A 197 -10.13 6.14 -3.61
N VAL A 198 -10.89 5.28 -4.29
CA VAL A 198 -12.28 5.49 -4.69
C VAL A 198 -13.09 4.26 -4.24
N ASN A 199 -13.27 4.11 -2.93
CA ASN A 199 -13.91 2.90 -2.36
C ASN A 199 -15.41 3.05 -2.12
N GLU A 200 -15.93 4.27 -2.17
CA GLU A 200 -17.32 4.62 -1.90
C GLU A 200 -17.90 5.41 -3.08
N GLU A 201 -19.23 5.53 -3.15
CA GLU A 201 -19.90 6.34 -4.18
C GLU A 201 -19.41 7.80 -4.17
N GLU A 202 -19.16 8.36 -2.98
CA GLU A 202 -18.52 9.66 -2.81
C GLU A 202 -17.18 9.51 -2.05
N PRO A 203 -16.04 9.75 -2.71
CA PRO A 203 -14.74 9.60 -2.05
C PRO A 203 -14.54 10.62 -0.93
N GLN A 204 -14.06 10.16 0.22
CA GLN A 204 -13.92 10.99 1.43
C GLN A 204 -12.97 12.19 1.27
N TRP A 205 -12.00 12.09 0.35
CA TRP A 205 -11.06 13.17 0.03
C TRP A 205 -11.62 14.26 -0.88
N LEU A 206 -12.77 14.03 -1.53
CA LEU A 206 -13.27 14.89 -2.61
C LEU A 206 -13.44 16.34 -2.15
N ASN A 207 -14.04 16.54 -0.98
CA ASN A 207 -14.26 17.88 -0.41
C ASN A 207 -12.95 18.55 0.06
N SER A 208 -11.92 17.76 0.36
CA SER A 208 -10.62 18.25 0.81
C SER A 208 -9.72 18.68 -0.35
N MET A 209 -10.07 18.37 -1.61
CA MET A 209 -9.32 18.80 -2.80
C MET A 209 -9.17 20.31 -2.92
N GLN A 210 -10.10 21.09 -2.34
CA GLN A 210 -10.00 22.54 -2.30
C GLN A 210 -8.67 23.03 -1.69
N PHE A 211 -8.08 22.28 -0.75
CA PHE A 211 -6.80 22.62 -0.12
C PHE A 211 -5.59 22.37 -1.02
N LEU A 212 -5.76 21.54 -2.05
CA LEU A 212 -4.74 21.27 -3.07
C LEU A 212 -4.96 22.09 -4.35
N SER A 213 -6.07 22.82 -4.47
CA SER A 213 -6.42 23.56 -5.68
C SER A 213 -5.33 24.47 -6.27
N PRO A 214 -4.45 25.14 -5.49
CA PRO A 214 -3.37 25.93 -6.07
C PRO A 214 -2.31 25.12 -6.82
N TRP A 215 -2.22 23.82 -6.52
CA TRP A 215 -1.21 22.90 -7.04
C TRP A 215 -1.76 21.95 -8.10
N VAL A 216 -3.07 21.93 -8.30
CA VAL A 216 -3.75 21.15 -9.32
C VAL A 216 -3.91 22.01 -10.57
N THR A 217 -3.41 21.51 -11.69
CA THR A 217 -3.44 22.19 -13.00
C THR A 217 -4.21 21.35 -14.02
N ASP A 218 -4.35 21.87 -15.23
CA ASP A 218 -4.87 21.13 -16.38
C ASP A 218 -4.00 19.93 -16.79
N GLN A 219 -2.73 19.93 -16.38
CA GLN A 219 -1.78 18.83 -16.62
C GLN A 219 -1.77 17.79 -15.51
N THR A 220 -2.38 18.06 -14.35
CA THR A 220 -2.39 17.14 -13.21
C THR A 220 -3.26 15.93 -13.51
N GLN A 221 -2.68 14.74 -13.42
CA GLN A 221 -3.39 13.48 -13.67
C GLN A 221 -3.95 12.88 -12.38
N TYR A 222 -5.17 12.36 -12.45
CA TYR A 222 -5.81 11.62 -11.36
C TYR A 222 -5.72 10.12 -11.63
N GLN A 223 -5.11 9.40 -10.71
CA GLN A 223 -4.83 7.97 -10.84
C GLN A 223 -5.60 7.19 -9.77
N PHE A 224 -6.47 6.30 -10.22
CA PHE A 224 -7.38 5.51 -9.39
C PHE A 224 -7.16 4.01 -9.63
N VAL A 225 -6.12 3.47 -9.00
CA VAL A 225 -5.69 2.06 -9.19
C VAL A 225 -6.83 1.09 -8.86
N ASP A 226 -7.60 1.41 -7.83
CA ASP A 226 -8.71 0.62 -7.31
C ASP A 226 -9.93 0.57 -8.24
N ILE A 227 -10.08 1.48 -9.21
CA ILE A 227 -11.10 1.33 -10.27
C ILE A 227 -10.79 0.13 -11.18
N LYS A 228 -9.50 -0.17 -11.39
CA LYS A 228 -9.05 -1.28 -12.25
C LYS A 228 -9.10 -2.63 -11.51
N LEU A 229 -8.94 -2.61 -10.18
CA LEU A 229 -8.64 -3.77 -9.35
C LEU A 229 -9.68 -4.08 -8.28
N GLY A 230 -10.61 -3.17 -8.00
CA GLY A 230 -11.43 -3.19 -6.79
C GLY A 230 -10.67 -2.71 -5.55
N GLY A 231 -11.34 -2.73 -4.40
CA GLY A 231 -10.75 -2.30 -3.13
C GLY A 231 -9.67 -3.25 -2.65
N LEU A 232 -8.43 -2.78 -2.59
CA LEU A 232 -7.26 -3.59 -2.22
C LEU A 232 -6.83 -3.46 -0.75
N GLY A 233 -7.56 -2.70 0.06
CA GLY A 233 -7.30 -2.55 1.49
C GLY A 233 -5.82 -2.29 1.80
N ALA A 234 -5.22 -3.10 2.67
CA ALA A 234 -3.82 -3.00 3.06
C ALA A 234 -2.79 -3.17 1.93
N CYS A 235 -3.19 -3.76 0.80
CA CYS A 235 -2.35 -3.87 -0.40
C CYS A 235 -2.38 -2.58 -1.25
N GLY A 236 -3.40 -1.73 -1.11
CA GLY A 236 -3.63 -0.59 -1.99
C GLY A 236 -2.50 0.45 -1.94
N GLY A 237 -2.12 0.88 -0.74
CA GLY A 237 -1.09 1.92 -0.56
C GLY A 237 0.29 1.51 -1.09
N VAL A 238 0.70 0.26 -0.85
CA VAL A 238 1.99 -0.24 -1.39
C VAL A 238 1.92 -0.39 -2.90
N LEU A 239 0.81 -0.87 -3.45
CA LEU A 239 0.66 -1.01 -4.90
C LEU A 239 0.73 0.33 -5.63
N LYS A 240 0.10 1.38 -5.09
CA LYS A 240 0.22 2.74 -5.65
C LYS A 240 1.69 3.17 -5.72
N ALA A 241 2.45 3.00 -4.65
CA ALA A 241 3.88 3.32 -4.65
C ALA A 241 4.69 2.50 -5.69
N LEU A 242 4.37 1.21 -5.85
CA LEU A 242 5.00 0.36 -6.87
C LEU A 242 4.68 0.84 -8.29
N VAL A 243 3.42 1.18 -8.55
CA VAL A 243 2.97 1.69 -9.86
C VAL A 243 3.61 3.05 -10.16
N ILE A 244 3.69 3.93 -9.16
CA ILE A 244 4.38 5.22 -9.28
C ILE A 244 5.85 5.02 -9.68
N ASP A 245 6.59 4.12 -9.01
CA ASP A 245 7.99 3.83 -9.33
C ASP A 245 8.14 3.23 -10.75
N GLU A 246 7.31 2.25 -11.14
CA GLU A 246 7.37 1.64 -12.48
C GLU A 246 7.06 2.65 -13.60
N LEU A 247 6.02 3.48 -13.42
CA LEU A 247 5.65 4.49 -14.41
C LEU A 247 6.72 5.55 -14.56
N GLN A 248 7.28 6.05 -13.45
CA GLN A 248 8.34 7.06 -13.53
C GLN A 248 9.65 6.50 -14.13
N ARG A 249 9.94 5.20 -13.95
CA ARG A 249 11.10 4.56 -14.61
C ARG A 249 10.88 4.31 -16.09
N SER A 250 9.67 3.94 -16.49
CA SER A 250 9.34 3.59 -17.88
C SER A 250 9.01 4.80 -18.76
N SER A 251 8.41 5.84 -18.17
CA SER A 251 8.06 7.09 -18.83
C SER A 251 8.31 8.28 -17.90
N PRO A 252 9.59 8.73 -17.78
CA PRO A 252 9.95 9.78 -16.84
C PRO A 252 9.19 11.09 -17.07
N CYS A 253 8.51 11.57 -16.03
CA CYS A 253 7.98 12.91 -15.93
C CYS A 253 9.08 13.85 -15.41
N PRO A 254 9.48 14.90 -16.14
CA PRO A 254 10.46 15.88 -15.67
C PRO A 254 9.99 16.65 -14.44
N ASP A 255 8.70 16.96 -14.38
CA ASP A 255 8.06 17.71 -13.30
C ASP A 255 7.44 16.76 -12.25
N PHE A 256 8.11 15.65 -11.94
CA PHE A 256 7.58 14.64 -11.04
C PHE A 256 7.36 15.22 -9.63
N HIS A 257 6.09 15.35 -9.26
CA HIS A 257 5.65 15.74 -7.93
C HIS A 257 4.31 15.07 -7.67
N VAL A 258 4.33 13.93 -6.97
CA VAL A 258 3.19 13.02 -6.88
C VAL A 258 2.66 12.99 -5.47
N LEU A 259 1.35 13.18 -5.31
CA LEU A 259 0.68 12.97 -4.03
C LEU A 259 0.03 11.60 -4.00
N GLN A 260 0.25 10.86 -2.93
CA GLN A 260 -0.54 9.67 -2.57
C GLN A 260 -1.27 9.97 -1.27
N ALA A 261 -2.56 9.62 -1.21
CA ALA A 261 -3.31 9.63 0.04
C ALA A 261 -4.11 8.33 0.21
N ASP A 262 -4.06 7.79 1.42
CA ASP A 262 -4.75 6.58 1.85
C ASP A 262 -5.60 6.91 3.08
N ILE A 263 -6.88 6.54 3.03
CA ILE A 263 -7.87 6.86 4.05
C ILE A 263 -8.58 5.56 4.44
N GLU A 264 -8.46 5.17 5.71
CA GLU A 264 -9.13 3.99 6.24
C GLU A 264 -10.54 4.37 6.74
N PRO A 265 -11.64 3.74 6.25
CA PRO A 265 -13.03 4.16 6.46
C PRO A 265 -13.53 4.42 7.89
N ASP A 266 -12.87 3.92 8.93
CA ASP A 266 -13.20 4.21 10.34
C ASP A 266 -11.97 4.63 11.16
N GLY A 267 -10.99 5.26 10.51
CA GLY A 267 -9.68 5.41 11.11
C GLY A 267 -8.84 6.55 10.54
N TYR A 268 -7.66 6.16 10.08
CA TYR A 268 -6.53 7.02 9.82
C TYR A 268 -6.64 7.71 8.47
N ALA A 269 -6.22 8.96 8.42
CA ALA A 269 -5.95 9.65 7.16
C ALA A 269 -4.44 9.88 7.05
N VAL A 270 -3.86 9.44 5.94
CA VAL A 270 -2.43 9.61 5.70
C VAL A 270 -2.20 10.05 4.27
N GLY A 271 -1.29 10.99 4.07
CA GLY A 271 -0.82 11.33 2.75
C GLY A 271 0.66 11.64 2.72
N VAL A 272 1.23 11.47 1.53
CA VAL A 272 2.63 11.67 1.24
C VAL A 272 2.81 12.37 -0.09
N ILE A 273 3.80 13.24 -0.16
CA ILE A 273 4.31 13.79 -1.42
C ILE A 273 5.62 13.07 -1.76
N TYR A 274 5.67 12.52 -2.96
CA TYR A 274 6.84 11.90 -3.55
C TYR A 274 7.49 12.85 -4.56
N ASN A 275 8.80 13.00 -4.43
CA ASN A 275 9.66 13.54 -5.47
C ASN A 275 10.47 12.40 -6.10
N TRP A 276 11.05 12.65 -7.27
CA TRP A 276 11.94 11.70 -7.92
C TRP A 276 13.37 12.20 -7.84
N ARG A 277 14.29 11.34 -7.39
CA ARG A 277 15.71 11.61 -7.54
C ARG A 277 16.24 10.87 -8.75
N SER A 278 16.71 11.63 -9.72
CA SER A 278 17.54 11.12 -10.82
C SER A 278 18.99 10.95 -10.35
N GLU A 279 19.76 10.09 -11.03
CA GLU A 279 21.16 9.77 -10.71
C GLU A 279 22.05 10.99 -10.49
#